data_AF-A0A2D6JQ93-F1
#
_entry.id   AF-A0A2D6JQ93-F1
#
_cell.length_a   1.000
_cell.length_b   1.000
_cell.length_c   1.000
_cell.angle_alpha   90.00
_cell.angle_beta   90.00
_cell.angle_gamma   90.00
#
_symmetry.space_group_name_H-M   'P 1'
#
loop_
_entity.id
_entity.type
_entity.pdbx_description
1 polymer ?
#
loop_
_entity_poly.entity_id
_entity_poly.type
_entity_poly.pdbx_seq_one_letter_code
_entity_poly.pdbx_strand_id
1 'polypeptide(L)'
;MDNLPKTWDDWIENFKAWQDNVGYDREWMGDFDLSIQFDWERAGDVIEFGDYAGRTKWERSLQVPHQSMRDALVSMITVQGDTEFASVEQQRHLLATAPTDYDRYAAARIMAEE
;
A
#
# COMPACT_ATOMS: atom_id res chain seq x y z
N MET A 1 -13.94 1.50 18.73
CA MET A 1 -12.81 2.09 18.00
C MET A 1 -11.61 1.99 18.93
N ASP A 2 -11.14 0.77 19.17
CA ASP A 2 -10.02 0.57 20.09
C ASP A 2 -8.74 1.00 19.38
N ASN A 3 -8.13 2.04 19.95
CA ASN A 3 -6.84 2.67 19.66
C ASN A 3 -6.26 2.46 18.26
N LEU A 4 -6.48 3.44 17.38
CA LEU A 4 -5.57 3.67 16.26
C LEU A 4 -4.12 3.71 16.79
N PRO A 5 -3.15 3.13 16.06
CA PRO A 5 -1.76 3.11 16.48
C PRO A 5 -1.27 4.54 16.71
N LYS A 6 -0.60 4.78 17.84
CA LYS A 6 -0.09 6.11 18.21
C LYS A 6 1.38 6.28 17.81
N THR A 7 2.07 5.16 17.62
CA THR A 7 3.45 5.11 17.19
C THR A 7 3.60 4.23 15.94
N TRP A 8 4.76 4.33 15.29
CA TRP A 8 5.11 3.42 14.21
C TRP A 8 5.22 1.96 14.70
N ASP A 9 5.75 1.76 15.90
CA ASP A 9 5.87 0.42 16.49
C ASP A 9 4.49 -0.19 16.76
N ASP A 10 3.53 0.59 17.27
CA ASP A 10 2.13 0.15 17.43
C ASP A 10 1.53 -0.26 16.08
N TRP A 11 1.84 0.49 15.01
CA TRP A 11 1.36 0.17 13.67
C TRP A 11 1.99 -1.13 13.15
N ILE A 12 3.29 -1.34 13.36
CA ILE A 12 3.99 -2.57 12.99
C ILE A 12 3.42 -3.78 13.74
N GLU A 13 3.11 -3.63 15.03
CA GLU A 13 2.46 -4.68 15.81
C GLU A 13 1.06 -5.00 15.28
N ASN A 14 0.25 -3.98 14.99
CA ASN A 14 -1.07 -4.16 14.37
C ASN A 14 -0.97 -4.84 13.00
N PHE A 15 0.00 -4.47 12.19
CA PHE A 15 0.25 -5.06 10.88
C PHE A 15 0.60 -6.55 10.98
N LYS A 16 1.50 -6.91 11.90
CA LYS A 16 1.85 -8.32 12.16
C LYS A 16 0.64 -9.12 12.64
N ALA A 17 -0.17 -8.56 13.54
CA ALA A 17 -1.38 -9.20 14.02
C ALA A 17 -2.42 -9.37 12.89
N TRP A 18 -2.54 -8.39 11.99
CA TRP A 18 -3.38 -8.49 10.80
C TRP A 18 -2.92 -9.61 9.88
N GLN A 19 -1.62 -9.72 9.57
CA GLN A 19 -1.06 -10.83 8.78
C GLN A 19 -1.45 -12.20 9.36
N ASP A 20 -1.31 -12.36 10.68
CA ASP A 20 -1.68 -13.60 11.36
C ASP A 20 -3.20 -13.87 11.25
N ASN A 21 -4.05 -12.83 11.37
CA ASN A 21 -5.51 -12.94 11.29
C ASN A 21 -6.02 -13.31 9.89
N VAL A 22 -5.41 -12.77 8.84
CA VAL A 22 -5.76 -13.13 7.46
C VAL A 22 -5.19 -14.50 7.06
N GLY A 23 -4.36 -15.10 7.92
CA GLY A 23 -3.74 -16.40 7.70
C GLY A 23 -2.56 -16.34 6.74
N TYR A 24 -1.90 -15.18 6.66
CA TYR A 24 -0.74 -14.97 5.83
C TYR A 24 0.47 -15.71 6.42
N ASP A 25 1.02 -16.68 5.70
CA ASP A 25 2.24 -17.37 6.12
C ASP A 25 3.46 -16.56 5.69
N ARG A 26 4.30 -16.17 6.65
CA ARG A 26 5.52 -15.40 6.40
C ARG A 26 6.53 -16.19 5.57
N GLU A 27 6.46 -17.52 5.54
CA GLU A 27 7.28 -18.34 4.65
C GLU A 27 6.99 -18.06 3.17
N TRP A 28 5.78 -17.59 2.82
CA TRP A 28 5.42 -17.21 1.44
C TRP A 28 6.23 -16.03 0.92
N MET A 29 6.68 -15.15 1.82
CA MET A 29 7.56 -14.06 1.43
C MET A 29 8.91 -14.57 0.95
N GLY A 30 9.40 -15.71 1.46
CA GLY A 30 10.74 -16.18 1.13
C GLY A 30 11.80 -15.09 1.36
N ASP A 31 12.43 -14.63 0.28
CA ASP A 31 13.41 -13.55 0.25
C ASP A 31 12.84 -12.18 -0.14
N PHE A 32 11.52 -12.03 -0.14
CA PHE A 32 10.84 -10.79 -0.51
C PHE A 32 11.16 -9.67 0.48
N ASP A 33 11.73 -8.59 -0.06
CA ASP A 33 12.10 -7.38 0.67
C ASP A 33 11.04 -6.29 0.47
N LEU A 34 10.30 -5.99 1.53
CA LEU A 34 9.38 -4.85 1.59
C LEU A 34 10.19 -3.55 1.64
N SER A 35 10.55 -3.06 0.46
CA SER A 35 11.33 -1.84 0.28
C SER A 35 10.49 -0.73 -0.34
N ILE A 36 10.78 0.50 0.06
CA ILE A 36 10.15 1.68 -0.54
C ILE A 36 10.87 1.99 -1.86
N GLN A 37 10.13 1.91 -2.95
CA GLN A 37 10.64 2.13 -4.31
C GLN A 37 9.94 3.34 -4.92
N PHE A 38 10.71 4.27 -5.50
CA PHE A 38 10.17 5.44 -6.20
C PHE A 38 10.82 5.57 -7.57
N ASP A 39 9.99 5.76 -8.60
CA ASP A 39 10.45 6.04 -9.97
C ASP A 39 10.46 7.55 -10.24
N TRP A 40 11.44 8.24 -9.65
CA TRP A 40 11.59 9.69 -9.78
C TRP A 40 11.94 10.12 -11.21
N GLU A 41 12.68 9.28 -11.94
CA GLU A 41 13.09 9.57 -13.32
C GLU A 41 11.87 9.64 -14.24
N ARG A 42 10.97 8.65 -14.16
CA ARG A 42 9.72 8.66 -14.92
C ARG A 42 8.75 9.74 -14.45
N ALA A 43 8.75 10.06 -13.16
CA ALA A 43 7.90 11.12 -12.63
C ALA A 43 8.24 12.46 -13.28
N GLY A 44 9.51 12.84 -13.41
CA GLY A 44 9.91 14.14 -13.92
C GLY A 44 9.50 15.32 -13.01
N ASP A 45 9.86 16.54 -13.41
CA ASP A 45 9.88 17.69 -12.48
C ASP A 45 8.69 18.65 -12.61
N VAL A 46 7.84 18.48 -13.61
CA VAL A 46 6.74 19.42 -13.92
C VAL A 46 5.37 18.77 -13.81
N ILE A 47 4.39 19.52 -13.32
CA ILE A 47 2.99 19.12 -13.31
C ILE A 47 2.49 19.09 -14.76
N GLU A 48 1.97 17.96 -15.19
CA GLU A 48 1.67 17.70 -16.60
C GLU A 48 0.28 18.15 -17.02
N PHE A 49 -0.65 18.34 -16.08
CA PHE A 49 -2.05 18.65 -16.38
C PHE A 49 -2.75 19.50 -15.30
N GLY A 50 -3.95 19.98 -15.64
CA GLY A 50 -4.81 20.78 -14.76
C GLY A 50 -4.36 22.24 -14.61
N ASP A 51 -4.91 22.92 -13.61
CA ASP A 51 -4.73 24.37 -13.39
C ASP A 51 -3.27 24.78 -13.07
N TYR A 52 -2.43 23.82 -12.69
CA TYR A 52 -1.02 24.03 -12.36
C TYR A 52 -0.06 23.47 -13.41
N ALA A 53 -0.55 23.06 -14.59
CA ALA A 53 0.29 22.51 -15.66
C ALA A 53 1.47 23.44 -16.00
N GLY A 54 2.65 22.87 -16.20
CA GLY A 54 3.90 23.57 -16.49
C GLY A 54 4.62 24.16 -15.27
N ARG A 55 4.06 24.05 -14.07
CA ARG A 55 4.76 24.39 -12.82
C ARG A 55 5.57 23.22 -12.30
N THR A 56 6.56 23.48 -11.44
CA THR A 56 7.33 22.42 -10.75
C THR A 56 6.41 21.58 -9.84
N LYS A 57 6.68 20.27 -9.77
CA LYS A 57 5.98 19.35 -8.85
C LYS A 57 6.22 19.72 -7.39
N TRP A 58 5.28 19.33 -6.54
CA TRP A 58 5.36 19.57 -5.10
C TRP A 58 6.14 18.44 -4.42
N GLU A 59 7.32 18.75 -3.91
CA GLU A 59 8.16 17.88 -3.08
C GLU A 59 7.67 17.81 -1.62
N ARG A 60 6.98 18.85 -1.15
CA ARG A 60 6.51 18.97 0.24
C ARG A 60 5.03 19.33 0.28
N SER A 61 4.32 18.81 1.28
CA SER A 61 2.89 19.10 1.47
C SER A 61 2.57 20.60 1.57
N LEU A 62 3.47 21.40 2.15
CA LEU A 62 3.31 22.86 2.26
C LEU A 62 3.35 23.60 0.92
N GLN A 63 3.87 22.99 -0.15
CA GLN A 63 3.84 23.56 -1.49
C GLN A 63 2.47 23.39 -2.16
N VAL A 64 1.63 22.47 -1.66
CA VAL A 64 0.25 22.29 -2.13
C VAL A 64 -0.59 23.51 -1.72
N PRO A 65 -1.16 24.30 -2.66
CA PRO A 65 -1.68 25.63 -2.37
C PRO A 65 -2.89 25.68 -1.43
N HIS A 66 -3.80 24.72 -1.52
CA HIS A 66 -5.07 24.74 -0.78
C HIS A 66 -5.13 23.62 0.27
N GLN A 67 -5.71 23.92 1.44
CA GLN A 67 -5.92 22.92 2.49
C GLN A 67 -6.79 21.75 1.99
N SER A 68 -7.86 22.04 1.25
CA SER A 68 -8.74 21.02 0.67
C SER A 68 -8.01 20.06 -0.25
N MET A 69 -7.00 20.52 -0.98
CA MET A 69 -6.17 19.65 -1.83
C MET A 69 -5.27 18.75 -0.99
N ARG A 70 -4.70 19.25 0.10
CA ARG A 70 -3.92 18.43 1.05
C ARG A 70 -4.79 17.35 1.70
N ASP A 71 -5.99 17.72 2.13
CA ASP A 71 -6.93 16.78 2.72
C ASP A 71 -7.38 15.72 1.69
N ALA A 72 -7.61 16.12 0.44
CA ALA A 72 -7.91 15.21 -0.65
C ALA A 72 -6.74 14.25 -0.96
N LEU A 73 -5.49 14.74 -0.97
CA LEU A 73 -4.31 13.89 -1.17
C LEU A 73 -4.19 12.84 -0.06
N VAL A 74 -4.37 13.22 1.20
CA VAL A 74 -4.37 12.28 2.34
C VAL A 74 -5.48 11.24 2.15
N SER A 75 -6.70 11.68 1.83
CA SER A 75 -7.83 10.79 1.59
C SER A 75 -7.54 9.80 0.45
N MET A 76 -7.00 10.26 -0.68
CA MET A 76 -6.66 9.39 -1.81
C MET A 76 -5.58 8.36 -1.45
N ILE A 77 -4.53 8.77 -0.73
CA ILE A 77 -3.49 7.84 -0.25
C ILE A 77 -4.08 6.81 0.70
N THR A 78 -4.95 7.24 1.62
CA THR A 78 -5.60 6.32 2.57
C THR A 78 -6.51 5.33 1.86
N VAL A 79 -7.35 5.78 0.94
CA VAL A 79 -8.27 4.91 0.19
C VAL A 79 -7.50 3.93 -0.69
N GLN A 80 -6.42 4.37 -1.34
CA GLN A 80 -5.59 3.46 -2.14
C GLN A 80 -4.84 2.45 -1.25
N GLY A 81 -4.29 2.87 -0.13
CA GLY A 81 -3.66 1.93 0.81
C GLY A 81 -4.65 0.90 1.37
N ASP A 82 -5.89 1.30 1.66
CA ASP A 82 -6.95 0.41 2.15
C ASP A 82 -7.31 -0.70 1.14
N THR A 83 -7.20 -0.42 -0.17
CA THR A 83 -7.50 -1.44 -1.19
C THR A 83 -6.50 -2.59 -1.22
N GLU A 84 -5.24 -2.35 -0.87
CA GLU A 84 -4.19 -3.38 -0.82
C GLU A 84 -4.52 -4.42 0.28
N PHE A 85 -4.94 -3.96 1.48
CA PHE A 85 -5.38 -4.86 2.55
C PHE A 85 -6.66 -5.63 2.18
N ALA A 86 -7.62 -4.93 1.57
CA ALA A 86 -8.89 -5.51 1.18
C ALA A 86 -8.72 -6.62 0.12
N SER A 87 -7.75 -6.48 -0.80
CA SER A 87 -7.49 -7.48 -1.84
C SER A 87 -7.00 -8.79 -1.22
N VAL A 88 -6.08 -8.73 -0.26
CA VAL A 88 -5.56 -9.89 0.49
C VAL A 88 -6.67 -10.57 1.28
N GLU A 89 -7.47 -9.80 2.02
CA GLU A 89 -8.58 -10.33 2.82
C GLU A 89 -9.63 -11.06 1.97
N GLN A 90 -9.95 -10.51 0.80
CA GLN A 90 -10.89 -11.12 -0.14
C GLN A 90 -10.34 -12.41 -0.73
N GLN A 91 -9.05 -12.46 -1.07
CA GLN A 91 -8.47 -13.55 -1.84
C GLN A 91 -7.93 -14.69 -0.96
N ARG A 92 -7.74 -14.50 0.34
CA ARG A 92 -7.11 -15.49 1.25
C ARG A 92 -7.66 -16.93 1.14
N HIS A 93 -8.95 -17.07 0.86
CA HIS A 93 -9.61 -18.38 0.75
C HIS A 93 -9.13 -19.18 -0.47
N LEU A 94 -8.61 -18.53 -1.51
CA LEU A 94 -8.11 -19.15 -2.73
C LEU A 94 -6.88 -20.04 -2.47
N LEU A 95 -6.12 -19.77 -1.41
CA LEU A 95 -4.92 -20.56 -1.09
C LEU A 95 -5.27 -21.99 -0.64
N ALA A 96 -6.38 -22.16 0.05
CA ALA A 96 -6.86 -23.46 0.52
C ALA A 96 -7.42 -24.33 -0.62
N THR A 97 -7.92 -23.69 -1.69
CA THR A 97 -8.58 -24.35 -2.83
C THR A 97 -7.81 -24.23 -4.14
N ALA A 98 -6.54 -23.82 -4.08
CA ALA A 98 -5.69 -23.67 -5.25
C ALA A 98 -5.61 -24.97 -6.06
N PRO A 99 -5.79 -24.92 -7.39
CA PRO A 99 -5.86 -26.12 -8.23
C PRO A 99 -4.51 -26.83 -8.38
N THR A 100 -3.40 -26.10 -8.24
CA THR A 100 -2.04 -26.64 -8.19
C THR A 100 -1.19 -25.92 -7.14
N ASP A 101 -0.06 -26.52 -6.76
CA ASP A 101 0.91 -25.87 -5.87
C ASP A 101 1.55 -24.63 -6.50
N TYR A 102 1.69 -24.60 -7.84
CA TYR A 102 2.15 -23.42 -8.56
C TYR A 102 1.15 -22.26 -8.45
N ASP A 103 -0.15 -22.53 -8.60
CA ASP A 103 -1.20 -21.52 -8.45
C ASP A 103 -1.27 -20.99 -7.01
N ARG A 104 -1.07 -21.88 -6.01
CA ARG A 104 -0.96 -21.47 -4.61
C ARG A 104 0.22 -20.52 -4.40
N TYR A 105 1.39 -20.86 -4.95
CA TYR A 105 2.58 -20.02 -4.87
C TYR A 105 2.36 -18.66 -5.55
N ALA A 106 1.78 -18.64 -6.75
CA ALA A 106 1.49 -17.41 -7.48
C ALA A 106 0.50 -16.51 -6.72
N ALA A 107 -0.57 -17.09 -6.16
CA ALA A 107 -1.53 -16.34 -5.35
C ALA A 107 -0.90 -15.79 -4.07
N ALA A 108 -0.08 -16.58 -3.38
CA ALA A 108 0.64 -16.13 -2.19
C ALA A 108 1.65 -15.02 -2.51
N ARG A 109 2.30 -15.08 -3.68
CA ARG A 109 3.22 -14.04 -4.15
C ARG A 109 2.50 -12.72 -4.42
N ILE A 110 1.33 -12.75 -5.07
CA ILE A 110 0.50 -11.55 -5.31
C ILE A 110 0.10 -10.93 -3.97
N MET A 111 -0.42 -11.74 -3.03
CA MET A 111 -0.78 -11.24 -1.69
C MET A 111 0.39 -10.67 -0.88
N ALA A 112 1.63 -11.01 -1.23
CA ALA A 112 2.83 -10.47 -0.61
C ALA A 112 3.24 -9.12 -1.24
N GLU A 113 2.89 -8.88 -2.50
CA GLU A 113 3.24 -7.65 -3.23
C GLU A 113 2.25 -6.51 -2.98
N GLU A 114 1.03 -6.83 -2.55
CA GLU A 114 0.00 -5.91 -2.06
C GLU A 114 0.30 -5.48 -0.61
#